data_AF-A0A7D9KM76-F1
#
_entry.id   AF-A0A7D9KM76-F1
#
_cell.length_a   1.000
_cell.length_b   1.000
_cell.length_c   1.000
_cell.angle_alpha   90.00
_cell.angle_beta   90.00
_cell.angle_gamma   90.00
#
_symmetry.space_group_name_H-M   'P 1'
#
loop_
_entity.id
_entity.type
_entity.pdbx_description
1 polymer ?
#
loop_
_entity_poly.entity_id
_entity_poly.type
_entity_poly.pdbx_seq_one_letter_code
_entity_poly.pdbx_strand_id
1 'polypeptide(L)'
;KALGEWRNVPHDDGLSPSQMLLGRKQRGILPNVNDLEQKLPTEIKKSSEARQSVKRRKLEKANEKLKELKPLQVGQAVTIQNPTTRRWNEEGIITSVRKQGRSYIIETQNGWTTTRNRKFLKPLPTISQRSTRRTET
;
A
#
# COMPACT_ATOMS: atom_id res chain seq x y z
N LYS A 1 -21.82 -17.57 -10.70
CA LYS A 1 -21.99 -18.41 -9.48
C LYS A 1 -20.72 -18.52 -8.63
N ALA A 2 -19.51 -18.54 -9.20
CA ALA A 2 -18.24 -18.71 -8.45
C ALA A 2 -17.95 -17.67 -7.34
N LEU A 3 -18.21 -16.39 -7.57
CA LEU A 3 -17.91 -15.33 -6.59
C LEU A 3 -18.74 -15.43 -5.29
N GLY A 4 -19.97 -15.93 -5.38
CA GLY A 4 -20.84 -16.11 -4.21
C GLY A 4 -20.29 -17.18 -3.28
N GLU A 5 -19.90 -18.33 -3.83
CA GLU A 5 -19.29 -19.42 -3.07
C GLU A 5 -17.98 -18.97 -2.41
N TRP A 6 -17.12 -18.26 -3.15
CA TRP A 6 -15.86 -17.75 -2.59
C TRP A 6 -16.07 -16.84 -1.37
N ARG A 7 -17.15 -16.04 -1.35
CA ARG A 7 -17.51 -15.20 -0.19
C ARG A 7 -18.08 -15.98 0.99
N ASN A 8 -18.57 -17.21 0.76
CA ASN A 8 -19.09 -18.12 1.79
C ASN A 8 -18.03 -19.07 2.37
N VAL A 9 -16.81 -19.06 1.80
CA VAL A 9 -15.66 -19.82 2.31
C VAL A 9 -15.09 -19.10 3.55
N PRO A 10 -14.95 -19.78 4.70
CA PRO A 10 -14.31 -19.21 5.87
C PRO A 10 -12.81 -19.02 5.63
N HIS A 11 -12.23 -17.98 6.22
CA HIS A 11 -10.78 -17.77 6.24
C HIS A 11 -10.18 -18.38 7.52
N ASP A 12 -8.84 -18.42 7.63
CA ASP A 12 -8.09 -18.75 8.85
C ASP A 12 -8.61 -18.03 10.13
N ASP A 13 -9.27 -16.87 9.98
CA ASP A 13 -9.85 -16.06 11.06
C ASP A 13 -11.22 -16.58 11.57
N GLY A 14 -11.70 -17.70 11.03
CA GLY A 14 -12.91 -18.41 11.44
C GLY A 14 -14.17 -18.09 10.63
N LEU A 15 -14.51 -16.82 10.42
CA LEU A 15 -15.73 -16.43 9.69
C LEU A 15 -15.44 -16.12 8.22
N SER A 16 -16.42 -16.45 7.36
CA SER A 16 -16.40 -16.03 5.96
C SER A 16 -16.71 -14.53 5.82
N PRO A 17 -16.24 -13.86 4.75
CA PRO A 17 -16.60 -12.47 4.48
C PRO A 17 -18.11 -12.21 4.49
N SER A 18 -18.91 -13.12 3.92
CA SER A 18 -20.36 -12.98 3.92
C SER A 18 -20.95 -13.09 5.34
N GLN A 19 -20.45 -14.00 6.16
CA GLN A 19 -20.90 -14.13 7.56
C GLN A 19 -20.50 -12.94 8.42
N MET A 20 -19.32 -12.35 8.20
CA MET A 20 -18.92 -11.13 8.92
C MET A 20 -19.84 -9.95 8.60
N LEU A 21 -20.35 -9.87 7.36
CA LEU A 21 -21.22 -8.78 6.91
C LEU A 21 -22.68 -9.02 7.30
N LEU A 22 -23.20 -10.24 7.06
CA LEU A 22 -24.62 -10.55 7.17
C LEU A 22 -24.99 -11.24 8.49
N GLY A 23 -24.01 -11.64 9.29
CA GLY A 23 -24.22 -12.40 10.53
C GLY A 23 -24.81 -13.80 10.31
N ARG A 24 -24.93 -14.26 9.07
CA ARG A 24 -25.48 -15.58 8.72
C ARG A 24 -24.78 -16.15 7.50
N LYS A 25 -24.85 -17.47 7.32
CA LYS A 25 -24.36 -18.12 6.11
C LYS A 25 -25.39 -17.96 4.99
N GLN A 26 -24.92 -17.69 3.77
CA GLN A 26 -25.80 -17.63 2.60
C GLN A 26 -25.97 -19.04 2.04
N ARG A 27 -27.14 -19.30 1.45
CA ARG A 27 -27.41 -20.53 0.70
C ARG A 27 -26.46 -20.63 -0.49
N GLY A 28 -25.71 -21.73 -0.55
CA GLY A 28 -24.78 -22.02 -1.62
C GLY A 28 -25.20 -23.26 -2.41
N ILE A 29 -24.31 -23.68 -3.31
CA ILE A 29 -24.44 -24.93 -4.08
C ILE A 29 -24.33 -26.15 -3.18
N LEU A 30 -23.50 -26.07 -2.15
CA LEU A 30 -23.36 -27.14 -1.17
C LEU A 30 -24.44 -27.00 -0.09
N PRO A 31 -25.11 -28.11 0.29
CA PRO A 31 -26.04 -28.10 1.39
C PRO A 31 -25.31 -27.73 2.68
N ASN A 32 -25.87 -26.80 3.44
CA ASN A 32 -25.36 -26.37 4.73
C ASN A 32 -26.38 -26.73 5.80
N VAL A 33 -26.02 -27.65 6.70
CA VAL A 33 -26.87 -28.10 7.79
C VAL A 33 -27.08 -27.01 8.87
N ASN A 34 -26.19 -26.02 8.94
CA ASN A 34 -26.21 -24.95 9.94
C ASN A 34 -26.73 -23.61 9.38
N ASP A 35 -27.59 -23.64 8.36
CA ASP A 35 -28.04 -22.45 7.61
C ASP A 35 -28.81 -21.42 8.46
N LEU A 36 -29.27 -21.83 9.65
CA LEU A 36 -30.04 -21.02 10.59
C LEU A 36 -29.20 -20.42 11.73
N GLU A 37 -27.93 -20.79 11.86
CA GLU A 37 -27.07 -20.22 12.91
C GLU A 37 -26.69 -18.78 12.56
N GLN A 38 -27.47 -17.84 13.10
CA GLN A 38 -27.07 -16.45 13.18
C GLN A 38 -25.91 -16.34 14.16
N LYS A 39 -24.82 -15.70 13.71
CA LYS A 39 -23.66 -15.43 14.55
C LYS A 39 -23.95 -14.22 15.41
N LEU A 40 -23.67 -14.37 16.69
CA LEU A 40 -23.88 -13.30 17.66
C LEU A 40 -22.92 -12.14 17.32
N PRO A 41 -23.31 -10.87 17.57
CA PRO A 41 -22.42 -9.73 17.36
C PRO A 41 -21.07 -9.86 18.08
N THR A 42 -21.04 -10.56 19.22
CA THR A 42 -19.82 -10.88 19.98
C THR A 42 -18.86 -11.78 19.20
N GLU A 43 -19.38 -12.80 18.50
CA GLU A 43 -18.58 -13.71 17.67
C GLU A 43 -18.00 -13.00 16.44
N ILE A 44 -18.79 -12.11 15.83
CA ILE A 44 -18.34 -11.29 14.69
C ILE A 44 -17.21 -10.35 15.12
N LYS A 45 -17.35 -9.70 16.29
CA LYS A 45 -16.29 -8.85 16.87
C LYS A 45 -15.01 -9.66 17.11
N LYS A 46 -15.13 -10.83 17.76
CA LYS A 46 -13.99 -11.73 18.02
C LYS A 46 -13.27 -12.13 16.73
N SER A 47 -14.01 -12.48 15.68
CA SER A 47 -13.41 -12.83 14.38
C SER A 47 -12.77 -11.62 13.69
N SER A 48 -13.35 -10.42 13.81
CA SER A 48 -12.76 -9.18 13.31
C SER A 48 -11.41 -8.88 13.98
N GLU A 49 -11.34 -9.02 15.30
CA GLU A 49 -10.11 -8.85 16.09
C GLU A 49 -9.06 -9.90 15.71
N ALA A 50 -9.47 -11.17 15.58
CA ALA A 50 -8.59 -12.24 15.11
C ALA A 50 -8.01 -11.92 13.72
N ARG A 51 -8.84 -11.48 12.77
CA ARG A 51 -8.41 -11.03 11.44
C ARG A 51 -7.43 -9.87 11.50
N GLN A 52 -7.67 -8.88 12.35
CA GLN A 52 -6.73 -7.77 12.54
C GLN A 52 -5.38 -8.26 13.07
N SER A 53 -5.39 -9.20 14.00
CA SER A 53 -4.16 -9.79 14.56
C SER A 53 -3.37 -10.58 13.51
N VAL A 54 -4.04 -11.41 12.71
CA VAL A 54 -3.42 -12.18 11.62
C VAL A 54 -2.86 -11.23 10.57
N LYS A 55 -3.61 -10.18 10.20
CA LYS A 55 -3.15 -9.16 9.26
C LYS A 55 -1.90 -8.43 9.79
N ARG A 56 -1.87 -8.09 11.08
CA ARG A 56 -0.72 -7.45 11.73
C ARG A 56 0.51 -8.35 11.72
N ARG A 57 0.38 -9.62 12.13
CA ARG A 57 1.45 -10.62 12.08
C ARG A 57 2.00 -10.82 10.68
N LYS A 58 1.11 -10.91 9.67
CA LYS A 58 1.51 -11.01 8.25
C LYS A 58 2.28 -9.76 7.81
N LEU A 59 1.87 -8.58 8.25
CA LEU A 59 2.56 -7.33 7.95
C LEU A 59 3.94 -7.25 8.63
N GLU A 60 4.04 -7.61 9.91
CA GLU A 60 5.30 -7.65 10.66
C GLU A 60 6.31 -8.59 9.99
N LYS A 61 5.89 -9.84 9.72
CA LYS A 61 6.72 -10.83 9.03
C LYS A 61 7.15 -10.38 7.62
N ALA A 62 6.30 -9.64 6.91
CA ALA A 62 6.67 -9.06 5.63
C ALA A 62 7.71 -7.95 5.79
N ASN A 63 7.55 -7.10 6.81
CA ASN A 63 8.46 -5.99 7.10
C ASN A 63 9.84 -6.47 7.59
N GLU A 64 9.94 -7.59 8.30
CA GLU A 64 11.22 -8.18 8.75
C GLU A 64 12.23 -8.38 7.61
N LYS A 65 11.75 -8.71 6.41
CA LYS A 65 12.59 -8.96 5.23
C LYS A 65 12.86 -7.71 4.39
N LEU A 66 12.24 -6.59 4.72
CA LEU A 66 12.26 -5.37 3.91
C LEU A 66 13.28 -4.38 4.46
N LYS A 67 14.18 -3.91 3.59
CA LYS A 67 15.08 -2.80 3.92
C LYS A 67 14.33 -1.48 3.81
N GLU A 68 14.35 -0.69 4.89
CA GLU A 68 13.75 0.64 4.88
C GLU A 68 14.53 1.59 3.95
N LEU A 69 13.78 2.32 3.11
CA LEU A 69 14.33 3.33 2.22
C LEU A 69 14.48 4.65 2.98
N LYS A 70 15.65 5.29 2.88
CA LYS A 70 15.92 6.59 3.52
C LYS A 70 14.87 7.63 3.10
N PRO A 71 14.28 8.40 4.03
CA PRO A 71 13.30 9.43 3.69
C PRO A 71 13.94 10.49 2.79
N LEU A 72 13.12 11.06 1.91
CA LEU A 72 13.48 12.17 1.03
C LEU A 72 12.96 13.48 1.62
N GLN A 73 13.64 14.59 1.32
CA GLN A 73 13.28 15.91 1.82
C GLN A 73 12.48 16.70 0.79
N VAL A 74 11.68 17.65 1.26
CA VAL A 74 11.01 18.63 0.41
C VAL A 74 12.06 19.51 -0.27
N GLY A 75 11.86 19.81 -1.56
CA GLY A 75 12.81 20.51 -2.42
C GLY A 75 13.87 19.61 -3.06
N GLN A 76 13.92 18.32 -2.74
CA GLN A 76 14.90 17.40 -3.32
C GLN A 76 14.49 16.99 -4.74
N ALA A 77 15.45 17.07 -5.68
CA ALA A 77 15.31 16.56 -7.03
C ALA A 77 15.39 15.02 -7.07
N VAL A 78 14.44 14.40 -7.74
CA VAL A 78 14.29 12.95 -7.79
C VAL A 78 13.96 12.46 -9.20
N THR A 79 14.41 11.24 -9.50
CA THR A 79 13.90 10.48 -10.65
C THR A 79 12.71 9.63 -10.22
N ILE A 80 11.71 9.60 -11.08
CA ILE A 80 10.45 8.90 -10.93
C ILE A 80 10.46 7.68 -11.84
N GLN A 81 10.02 6.54 -11.31
CA GLN A 81 9.82 5.35 -12.13
C GLN A 81 8.51 5.43 -12.90
N ASN A 82 8.59 5.31 -14.23
CA ASN A 82 7.41 5.21 -15.08
C ASN A 82 6.69 3.87 -14.82
N PRO A 83 5.36 3.87 -14.58
CA PRO A 83 4.63 2.68 -14.18
C PRO A 83 4.48 1.65 -15.32
N THR A 84 4.48 2.11 -16.57
CA THR A 84 4.30 1.28 -17.76
C THR A 84 5.63 0.68 -18.22
N THR A 85 6.66 1.52 -18.40
CA THR A 85 7.96 1.09 -18.94
C THR A 85 8.92 0.60 -17.87
N ARG A 86 8.65 0.86 -16.58
CA ARG A 86 9.51 0.59 -15.42
C ARG A 86 10.87 1.30 -15.45
N ARG A 87 11.07 2.24 -16.38
CA ARG A 87 12.30 3.04 -16.50
C ARG A 87 12.29 4.21 -15.53
N TRP A 88 13.48 4.70 -15.21
CA TRP A 88 13.71 5.88 -14.37
C TRP A 88 14.04 7.07 -15.27
N ASN A 89 13.01 7.60 -15.94
CA ASN A 89 13.17 8.57 -17.02
C ASN A 89 12.45 9.90 -16.78
N GLU A 90 11.58 9.96 -15.77
CA GLU A 90 10.87 11.19 -15.40
C GLU A 90 11.60 11.85 -14.23
N GLU A 91 11.73 13.17 -14.26
CA GLU A 91 12.38 13.95 -13.20
C GLU A 91 11.39 14.93 -12.58
N GLY A 92 11.56 15.19 -11.30
CA GLY A 92 10.74 16.15 -10.58
C GLY A 92 11.31 16.54 -9.22
N ILE A 93 10.66 17.50 -8.59
CA ILE A 93 11.03 18.06 -7.29
C ILE A 93 9.94 17.70 -6.27
N ILE A 94 10.35 17.22 -5.09
CA ILE A 94 9.39 16.91 -4.02
C ILE A 94 8.81 18.21 -3.47
N THR A 95 7.50 18.39 -3.58
CA THR A 95 6.78 19.54 -3.04
C THR A 95 6.29 19.29 -1.61
N SER A 96 5.86 18.06 -1.29
CA SER A 96 5.42 17.73 0.07
C SER A 96 5.43 16.22 0.35
N VAL A 97 5.34 15.87 1.65
CA VAL A 97 5.24 14.49 2.14
C VAL A 97 3.82 14.25 2.65
N ARG A 98 3.18 13.14 2.25
CA ARG A 98 1.84 12.79 2.74
C ARG A 98 1.90 12.34 4.21
N LYS A 99 0.76 12.42 4.91
CA LYS A 99 0.58 12.08 6.33
C LYS A 99 1.16 10.70 6.72
N GLN A 100 1.08 9.70 5.85
CA GLN A 100 1.61 8.35 6.12
C GLN A 100 3.12 8.18 5.88
N GLY A 101 3.84 9.23 5.47
CA GLY A 101 5.30 9.26 5.31
C GLY A 101 5.89 8.46 4.13
N ARG A 102 5.13 7.54 3.53
CA ARG A 102 5.60 6.66 2.44
C ARG A 102 5.32 7.20 1.03
N SER A 103 4.55 8.27 0.91
CA SER A 103 4.16 8.86 -0.38
C SER A 103 4.50 10.34 -0.42
N TYR A 104 5.00 10.78 -1.56
CA TYR A 104 5.46 12.13 -1.81
C TYR A 104 4.62 12.76 -2.93
N ILE A 105 4.40 14.05 -2.83
CA ILE A 105 3.85 14.88 -3.90
C ILE A 105 5.03 15.50 -4.62
N ILE A 106 5.08 15.32 -5.94
CA ILE A 106 6.20 15.70 -6.79
C ILE A 106 5.68 16.55 -7.93
N GLU A 107 6.36 17.66 -8.17
CA GLU A 107 6.17 18.50 -9.33
C GLU A 107 7.15 18.06 -10.42
N THR A 108 6.62 17.62 -11.56
CA THR A 108 7.40 17.17 -12.71
C THR A 108 7.88 18.38 -13.50
N GLN A 109 8.98 18.27 -14.25
CA GLN A 109 9.45 19.34 -15.15
C GLN A 109 8.37 19.85 -16.13
N ASN A 110 7.41 18.99 -16.47
CA ASN A 110 6.28 19.34 -17.33
C ASN A 110 5.16 20.15 -16.62
N GLY A 111 5.37 20.58 -15.38
CA GLY A 111 4.40 21.35 -14.58
C GLY A 111 3.28 20.53 -13.93
N TRP A 112 3.31 19.20 -14.07
CA TRP A 112 2.29 18.32 -13.49
C TRP A 112 2.67 17.83 -12.10
N THR A 113 1.70 17.89 -11.20
CA THR A 113 1.84 17.37 -9.83
C THR A 113 1.36 15.93 -9.75
N THR A 114 2.26 15.00 -9.38
CA THR A 114 1.95 13.58 -9.20
C THR A 114 2.21 13.13 -7.76
N THR A 115 1.48 12.11 -7.30
CA THR A 115 1.80 11.43 -6.05
C THR A 115 2.53 10.11 -6.32
N ARG A 116 3.68 9.87 -5.67
CA ARG A 116 4.41 8.60 -5.80
C ARG A 116 4.92 8.08 -4.47
N ASN A 117 4.93 6.75 -4.33
CA ASN A 117 5.51 6.08 -3.18
C ASN A 117 7.04 6.18 -3.20
N ARG A 118 7.68 6.26 -2.04
CA ARG A 118 9.14 6.28 -1.85
C ARG A 118 9.90 5.24 -2.68
N LYS A 119 9.33 4.05 -2.87
CA LYS A 119 9.95 2.96 -3.66
C LYS A 119 10.10 3.28 -5.15
N PHE A 120 9.32 4.22 -5.66
CA PHE A 120 9.32 4.67 -7.05
C PHE A 120 10.07 5.98 -7.24
N LEU A 121 10.89 6.37 -6.26
CA LEU A 121 11.67 7.60 -6.25
C LEU A 121 13.13 7.29 -5.95
N LYS A 122 14.04 7.89 -6.72
CA LYS A 122 15.48 7.86 -6.45
C LYS A 122 15.99 9.29 -6.38
N PRO A 123 16.80 9.63 -5.37
CA PRO A 123 17.43 10.95 -5.32
C PRO A 123 18.38 11.12 -6.51
N LEU A 124 18.30 12.26 -7.17
CA LEU A 124 19.33 12.64 -8.13
C LEU A 124 20.61 13.05 -7.38
N PRO A 125 21.80 12.74 -7.91
CA PRO A 125 23.04 13.25 -7.33
C PRO A 125 23.03 14.78 -7.42
N THR A 126 23.20 15.45 -6.29
CA THR A 126 23.39 16.91 -6.26
C THR A 126 24.65 17.21 -7.07
N ILE A 127 24.50 17.78 -8.27
CA ILE A 127 25.62 18.32 -9.02
C ILE A 127 26.08 19.55 -8.22
N SER A 128 27.05 19.34 -7.32
CA SER A 128 27.74 20.44 -6.66
C SER A 128 28.36 21.28 -7.77
N GLN A 129 27.87 22.52 -7.89
CA GLN A 129 28.30 23.51 -8.86
C GLN A 129 29.84 23.51 -8.91
N ARG A 130 30.43 23.02 -10.01
CA ARG A 130 31.85 23.28 -10.30
C ARG A 130 31.97 24.79 -10.42
N SER A 131 32.51 25.44 -9.40
CA SER A 131 32.82 26.86 -9.49
C SER A 131 33.72 27.06 -10.71
N THR A 132 33.21 27.82 -11.67
CA THR A 132 33.96 28.33 -12.80
C THR A 132 35.15 29.11 -12.25
N ARG A 133 36.34 28.48 -12.25
CA ARG A 133 37.60 29.21 -12.32
C ARG A 133 37.64 29.89 -13.69
N ARG A 134 37.16 31.12 -13.79
CA ARG A 134 37.60 32.04 -14.84
C ARG A 134 38.68 32.91 -14.21
N THR A 135 39.92 32.55 -14.53
CA THR A 135 41.10 33.38 -14.44
C THR A 135 40.85 34.63 -15.28
N GLU A 136 40.80 35.80 -14.65
CA GLU A 136 41.02 37.08 -15.33
C GLU A 136 42.53 37.34 -15.30
N THR A 137 43.09 37.70 -16.46
CA THR A 137 44.43 38.25 -16.65
C THR A 137 44.26 39.55 -17.41
#